data_AF-A0AAC8TAA4-F1
#
_entry.id   AF-A0AAC8TAA4-F1
#
_cell.length_a   1.000
_cell.length_b   1.000
_cell.length_c   1.000
_cell.angle_alpha   90.00
_cell.angle_beta   90.00
_cell.angle_gamma   90.00
#
_symmetry.space_group_name_H-M   'P 1'
#
loop_
_entity.id
_entity.type
_entity.pdbx_description
1 polymer ?
#
loop_
_entity_poly.entity_id
_entity_poly.type
_entity_poly.pdbx_seq_one_letter_code
_entity_poly.pdbx_strand_id
1 'polypeptide(L)'
;MVIVPAPGHTPGSVIVFVTLADHKRYAFIGDLAWQLEGVTEQEERPLTQRIADFEPRLVREHLAHMAAISARYPELTLVVAHDPRSFASIPKWP
;
A
#
# COMPACT_ATOMS: atom_id res chain seq x y z
N MET A 1 -6.02 8.08 -12.95
CA MET A 1 -5.03 7.81 -11.89
C MET A 1 -5.08 8.93 -10.88
N VAL A 2 -4.97 8.63 -9.59
CA VAL A 2 -4.90 9.62 -8.51
C VAL A 2 -3.65 9.31 -7.67
N ILE A 3 -2.84 10.33 -7.37
CA ILE A 3 -1.65 10.20 -6.52
C ILE A 3 -1.94 10.94 -5.22
N VAL A 4 -1.75 10.27 -4.09
CA VAL A 4 -2.01 10.81 -2.75
C VAL A 4 -0.70 10.81 -1.96
N PRO A 5 -0.27 11.95 -1.39
CA PRO A 5 0.86 11.98 -0.47
C PRO A 5 0.65 11.02 0.70
N ALA A 6 1.66 10.20 0.98
CA ALA A 6 1.70 9.27 2.11
C ALA A 6 3.07 9.27 2.77
N PRO A 7 3.54 10.44 3.27
CA PRO A 7 4.85 10.55 3.91
C PRO A 7 4.94 9.63 5.14
N GLY A 8 6.15 9.20 5.48
CA GLY A 8 6.34 8.35 6.65
C GLY A 8 7.57 7.48 6.49
N HIS A 9 7.53 6.54 5.54
CA HIS A 9 8.70 5.75 5.22
C HIS A 9 9.80 6.64 4.62
N THR A 10 9.43 7.45 3.61
CA THR A 10 10.22 8.59 3.14
C THR A 10 9.38 9.87 3.18
N PRO A 11 9.99 11.06 3.13
CA PRO A 11 9.24 12.32 3.02
C PRO A 11 8.39 12.42 1.75
N GLY A 12 8.82 11.76 0.66
CA GLY A 12 8.18 11.80 -0.65
C GLY A 12 7.33 10.57 -0.99
N SER A 13 7.06 9.70 -0.02
CA SER A 13 6.24 8.51 -0.23
C SER A 13 4.82 8.88 -0.68
N VAL A 14 4.27 8.10 -1.60
CA VAL A 14 2.94 8.31 -2.18
C VAL A 14 2.19 6.99 -2.29
N ILE A 15 0.86 7.08 -2.30
CA ILE A 15 -0.05 6.01 -2.71
C ILE A 15 -0.61 6.37 -4.09
N VAL A 16 -0.61 5.41 -5.01
CA VAL A 16 -1.14 5.60 -6.36
C VAL A 16 -2.39 4.75 -6.54
N PHE A 17 -3.51 5.40 -6.81
CA PHE A 17 -4.77 4.74 -7.16
C PHE A 17 -4.95 4.71 -8.68
N VAL A 18 -5.16 3.52 -9.22
CA VAL A 18 -5.35 3.29 -10.66
C VAL A 18 -6.71 2.61 -10.88
N THR A 19 -7.46 3.10 -11.85
CA THR A 19 -8.64 2.42 -12.37
C THR A 19 -8.39 2.15 -13.84
N LEU A 20 -8.45 0.88 -14.22
CA LEU A 20 -8.27 0.43 -15.60
C LEU A 20 -9.56 0.64 -16.41
N ALA A 21 -9.46 0.53 -17.73
CA ALA A 21 -10.61 0.63 -18.63
C ALA A 21 -11.64 -0.50 -18.38
N ASP A 22 -11.20 -1.66 -17.90
CA ASP A 22 -12.07 -2.78 -17.47
C ASP A 22 -12.62 -2.62 -16.04
N HIS A 23 -12.54 -1.40 -15.48
CA HIS A 23 -12.99 -1.00 -14.14
C HIS A 23 -12.27 -1.66 -12.97
N LYS A 24 -11.23 -2.48 -13.18
CA LYS A 24 -10.39 -2.96 -12.07
C LYS A 24 -9.69 -1.81 -11.39
N ARG A 25 -9.67 -1.84 -10.05
CA ARG A 25 -9.11 -0.79 -9.21
C ARG A 25 -7.92 -1.32 -8.44
N TYR A 26 -6.84 -0.56 -8.44
CA TYR A 26 -5.60 -0.88 -7.75
C TYR A 26 -5.19 0.28 -6.85
N ALA A 27 -4.64 -0.03 -5.68
CA ALA A 27 -3.89 0.90 -4.85
C ALA A 27 -2.47 0.39 -4.67
N PHE A 28 -1.51 1.09 -5.26
CA PHE A 28 -0.09 0.84 -5.09
C PHE A 28 0.39 1.63 -3.88
N ILE A 29 0.72 0.93 -2.79
CA ILE A 29 1.06 1.58 -1.51
C ILE A 29 2.55 1.52 -1.16
N GLY A 30 3.38 0.92 -2.02
CA GLY A 30 4.84 0.87 -1.85
C GLY A 30 5.27 0.22 -0.54
N ASP A 31 6.24 0.84 0.14
CA ASP A 31 6.83 0.39 1.41
C ASP A 31 6.01 0.78 2.65
N LEU A 32 4.78 1.26 2.45
CA LEU A 32 3.87 1.54 3.55
C LEU A 32 3.58 0.27 4.36
N ALA A 33 3.44 -0.87 3.65
CA ALA A 33 3.32 -2.22 4.22
C ALA A 33 4.37 -3.13 3.60
N TRP A 34 4.86 -4.11 4.36
CA TRP A 34 5.81 -5.11 3.84
C TRP A 34 5.09 -6.18 3.03
N GLN A 35 3.99 -6.69 3.59
CA GLN A 35 3.10 -7.65 2.96
C GLN A 35 1.64 -7.23 3.15
N LEU A 36 0.72 -7.88 2.45
CA LEU A 36 -0.72 -7.55 2.50
C LEU A 36 -1.28 -7.58 3.92
N GLU A 37 -0.80 -8.53 4.72
CA GLU A 37 -1.16 -8.74 6.13
C GLU A 37 -0.83 -7.52 7.00
N GLY A 38 0.14 -6.69 6.58
CA GLY A 38 0.42 -5.41 7.25
C GLY A 38 -0.74 -4.41 7.17
N VAL A 39 -1.63 -4.56 6.19
CA VAL A 39 -2.86 -3.77 6.06
C VAL A 39 -4.06 -4.54 6.60
N THR A 40 -4.25 -5.78 6.16
CA THR A 40 -5.47 -6.57 6.46
C THR A 40 -5.51 -7.09 7.89
N GLU A 41 -4.35 -7.39 8.47
CA GLU A 41 -4.22 -8.00 9.81
C GLU A 41 -3.45 -7.11 10.78
N GLN A 42 -2.99 -5.93 10.32
CA GLN A 42 -2.16 -5.00 11.09
C GLN A 42 -0.83 -5.63 11.52
N GLU A 43 -0.29 -6.56 10.75
CA GLU A 43 1.03 -7.13 11.02
C GLU A 43 2.13 -6.06 10.94
N GLU A 44 3.12 -6.15 11.83
CA GLU A 44 4.23 -5.22 11.81
C GLU A 44 5.19 -5.50 10.65
N ARG A 45 5.73 -4.42 10.07
CA ARG A 45 6.85 -4.50 9.13
C ARG A 45 8.14 -5.00 9.83
N PRO A 46 9.09 -5.58 9.09
CA PRO A 46 10.40 -5.95 9.64
C PRO A 46 11.07 -4.80 10.41
N LEU A 47 11.80 -5.14 11.47
CA LEU A 47 12.43 -4.14 12.34
C LEU A 47 13.38 -3.19 11.56
N THR A 48 14.12 -3.72 10.60
CA THR A 48 15.04 -2.93 9.76
C THR A 48 14.32 -1.83 8.98
N GLN A 49 13.12 -2.10 8.48
CA GLN A 49 12.29 -1.12 7.77
C GLN A 49 11.72 -0.07 8.72
N ARG A 50 11.24 -0.50 9.89
CA ARG A 50 10.67 0.41 10.91
C ARG A 50 11.71 1.39 11.46
N ILE A 51 12.97 0.96 11.60
CA ILE A 51 14.08 1.83 12.02
C ILE A 51 14.47 2.82 10.90
N ALA A 52 14.24 2.46 9.64
CA ALA A 52 14.55 3.30 8.49
C ALA A 52 13.45 4.34 8.16
N ASP A 53 12.28 4.25 8.80
CA ASP A 53 11.21 5.22 8.58
C ASP A 53 11.63 6.64 8.98
N PHE A 54 11.36 7.60 8.10
CA PHE A 54 11.54 9.02 8.38
C PHE A 54 10.60 9.52 9.50
N GLU A 55 9.33 9.12 9.46
CA GLU A 55 8.26 9.50 10.40
C GLU A 55 7.35 8.30 10.71
N PRO A 56 7.73 7.44 11.68
CA PRO A 56 6.98 6.21 11.99
C PRO A 56 5.51 6.42 12.37
N ARG A 57 5.18 7.60 12.93
CA ARG A 57 3.79 7.93 13.29
C ARG A 57 2.91 8.08 12.05
N LEU A 58 3.43 8.71 11.00
CA LEU A 58 2.69 8.90 9.75
C LEU A 58 2.49 7.56 9.03
N VAL A 59 3.47 6.66 9.08
CA VAL A 59 3.27 5.30 8.55
C VAL A 59 2.10 4.60 9.23
N ARG A 60 2.03 4.63 10.56
CA ARG A 60 0.91 4.02 11.31
C ARG A 60 -0.44 4.65 10.92
N GLU A 61 -0.48 5.97 10.76
CA GLU A 61 -1.68 6.69 10.33
C GLU A 61 -2.13 6.27 8.93
N HIS A 62 -1.20 6.20 7.97
CA HIS A 62 -1.50 5.77 6.61
C HIS A 62 -1.89 4.29 6.53
N LEU A 63 -1.27 3.40 7.32
CA LEU A 63 -1.67 2.00 7.44
C LEU A 63 -3.10 1.86 7.96
N ALA A 64 -3.47 2.64 8.99
CA ALA A 64 -4.84 2.65 9.51
C ALA A 64 -5.85 3.14 8.46
N HIS A 65 -5.52 4.19 7.71
CA HIS A 65 -6.36 4.67 6.60
C HIS A 65 -6.51 3.60 5.51
N MET A 66 -5.42 2.93 5.12
CA MET A 66 -5.47 1.88 4.11
C MET A 66 -6.26 0.65 4.57
N ALA A 67 -6.18 0.28 5.86
CA ALA A 67 -7.00 -0.79 6.41
C ALA A 67 -8.50 -0.44 6.34
N ALA A 68 -8.86 0.79 6.70
CA ALA A 68 -10.24 1.26 6.59
C ALA A 68 -10.74 1.31 5.14
N ILE A 69 -9.89 1.76 4.20
CA ILE A 69 -10.20 1.77 2.76
C ILE A 69 -10.38 0.34 2.25
N SER A 70 -9.47 -0.58 2.58
CA SER A 70 -9.54 -1.98 2.15
C SER A 70 -10.79 -2.69 2.67
N ALA A 71 -11.19 -2.41 3.91
CA ALA A 71 -12.43 -2.95 4.48
C ALA A 71 -13.69 -2.38 3.81
N ARG A 72 -13.65 -1.10 3.42
CA ARG A 72 -14.78 -0.41 2.77
C ARG A 72 -14.94 -0.76 1.28
N TYR A 73 -13.84 -1.01 0.59
CA TYR A 73 -13.80 -1.25 -0.85
C TYR A 73 -13.12 -2.60 -1.14
N PRO A 74 -13.80 -3.73 -0.91
CA PRO A 74 -13.21 -5.05 -1.12
C PRO A 74 -12.85 -5.35 -2.59
N GLU A 75 -13.38 -4.56 -3.54
CA GLU A 75 -13.01 -4.63 -4.96
C GLU A 75 -11.67 -3.93 -5.29
N LEU A 76 -11.09 -3.18 -4.35
CA LEU A 76 -9.81 -2.51 -4.50
C LEU A 76 -8.67 -3.50 -4.24
N THR A 77 -7.89 -3.80 -5.29
CA THR A 77 -6.70 -4.62 -5.15
C THR A 77 -5.55 -3.80 -4.55
N LEU A 78 -5.05 -4.21 -3.39
CA LEU A 78 -3.83 -3.65 -2.82
C LEU A 78 -2.59 -4.25 -3.47
N VAL A 79 -1.62 -3.40 -3.78
CA VAL A 79 -0.31 -3.78 -4.31
C VAL A 79 0.77 -3.21 -3.39
N VAL A 80 1.55 -4.10 -2.78
CA VAL A 80 2.62 -3.77 -1.80
C VAL A 80 3.98 -4.11 -2.38
N ALA A 81 5.03 -3.40 -1.97
CA ALA A 81 6.35 -3.52 -2.61
C ALA A 81 7.03 -4.88 -2.39
N HIS A 82 6.79 -5.53 -1.24
CA HIS A 82 7.54 -6.71 -0.81
C HIS A 82 6.71 -8.00 -0.72
N ASP A 83 5.54 -8.05 -1.39
CA ASP A 83 4.73 -9.26 -1.53
C ASP A 83 4.42 -9.57 -3.01
N PRO A 84 5.15 -10.53 -3.61
CA PRO A 84 4.91 -10.94 -4.99
C PRO A 84 3.50 -11.47 -5.27
N ARG A 85 2.79 -11.97 -4.24
CA ARG A 85 1.40 -12.45 -4.39
C ARG A 85 0.49 -11.31 -4.82
N SER A 86 0.76 -10.08 -4.33
CA SER A 86 -0.02 -8.88 -4.67
C SER A 86 0.14 -8.46 -6.14
N PHE A 87 1.20 -8.90 -6.83
CA PHE A 87 1.44 -8.58 -8.24
C PHE A 87 0.69 -9.50 -9.22
N ALA A 88 0.20 -10.65 -8.76
CA ALA A 88 -0.35 -11.68 -9.64
C ALA A 88 -1.53 -11.19 -10.50
N SER A 89 -2.29 -10.21 -10.01
CA SER A 89 -3.45 -9.64 -10.69
C SER A 89 -3.13 -8.45 -11.61
N ILE A 90 -1.87 -7.99 -11.63
CA ILE A 90 -1.43 -6.88 -12.47
C ILE A 90 -1.31 -7.39 -13.92
N PRO A 91 -1.91 -6.70 -14.91
CA PRO A 91 -1.71 -7.04 -16.32
C PRO A 91 -0.23 -7.03 -16.69
N LYS A 92 0.24 -8.06 -17.39
CA LYS A 92 1.62 -8.12 -17.87
C LYS A 92 1.80 -7.14 -19.03
N TRP A 93 2.91 -6.42 -19.00
CA TRP A 93 3.38 -5.67 -20.16
C TRP A 93 3.74 -6.67 -21.29
N PRO A 94 3.37 -6.39 -22.55
CA PRO A 94 3.71 -7.24 -23.69
C PRO A 94 5.21 -7.41 -23.93
#